data_AF-A0A969YA67-F1
#
_entry.id   AF-A0A969YA67-F1
#
_cell.length_a   1.000
_cell.length_b   1.000
_cell.length_c   1.000
_cell.angle_alpha   90.00
_cell.angle_beta   90.00
_cell.angle_gamma   90.00
#
_symmetry.space_group_name_H-M   'P 1'
#
loop_
_entity.id
_entity.type
_entity.pdbx_description
1 polymer ?
#
loop_
_entity_poly.entity_id
_entity_poly.type
_entity_poly.pdbx_seq_one_letter_code
_entity_poly.pdbx_strand_id
1 'polypeptide(L)'
;MNSGTIDSGLERLVLAVHRRNGGTLDNVDPGLRLLDPKLRIDSLDLAEIMVAIEREYGASPFDAARPPRTWGDVSEWIIGRGKAV
;
A
#
# COMPACT_ATOMS: atom_id res chain seq x y z
N MET A 1 -19.70 -2.68 -5.66
CA MET A 1 -18.30 -2.29 -5.95
C MET A 1 -17.96 -1.18 -4.98
N ASN A 2 -17.17 -1.46 -3.95
CA ASN A 2 -16.74 -0.40 -3.02
C ASN A 2 -15.67 0.41 -3.74
N SER A 3 -16.02 1.62 -4.18
CA SER A 3 -15.02 2.65 -4.52
C SER A 3 -14.34 3.08 -3.22
N GLY A 4 -13.46 2.23 -2.69
CA GLY A 4 -12.57 2.61 -1.59
C GLY A 4 -11.62 3.69 -2.10
N THR A 5 -11.42 4.76 -1.35
CA THR A 5 -10.38 5.74 -1.66
C THR A 5 -9.08 5.25 -1.02
N ILE A 6 -7.98 5.22 -1.77
CA ILE A 6 -6.66 4.93 -1.20
C ILE A 6 -6.20 6.12 -0.35
N ASP A 7 -5.62 5.86 0.83
CA ASP A 7 -4.94 6.86 1.63
C ASP A 7 -3.88 7.59 0.78
N SER A 8 -3.92 8.93 0.76
CA SER A 8 -3.07 9.69 -0.17
C SER A 8 -1.57 9.55 0.14
N GLY A 9 -1.18 9.24 1.37
CA GLY A 9 0.20 8.95 1.73
C GLY A 9 0.66 7.62 1.15
N LEU A 10 -0.14 6.58 1.37
CA LEU A 10 0.06 5.25 0.77
C LEU A 10 0.13 5.32 -0.75
N GLU A 11 -0.82 5.99 -1.40
CA GLU A 11 -0.85 6.12 -2.86
C GLU A 11 0.44 6.74 -3.40
N ARG A 12 0.90 7.85 -2.79
CA ARG A 12 2.15 8.49 -3.19
C ARG A 12 3.35 7.57 -3.05
N LEU A 13 3.42 6.79 -1.97
CA LEU A 13 4.51 5.85 -1.72
C LEU A 13 4.53 4.74 -2.78
N VAL A 14 3.38 4.11 -3.03
CA VAL A 14 3.24 3.06 -4.05
C VAL A 14 3.58 3.58 -5.44
N LEU A 15 3.05 4.76 -5.81
CA LEU A 15 3.33 5.37 -7.10
C LEU A 15 4.80 5.80 -7.26
N ALA A 16 5.47 6.19 -6.17
CA ALA A 16 6.90 6.49 -6.21
C ALA A 16 7.74 5.26 -6.57
N VAL A 17 7.45 4.11 -5.94
CA VAL A 17 8.11 2.84 -6.25
C VAL A 17 7.74 2.35 -7.66
N HIS A 18 6.47 2.46 -8.04
CA HIS A 18 6.02 2.15 -9.40
C HIS A 18 6.81 2.92 -10.47
N ARG A 19 6.95 4.25 -10.29
CA ARG A 19 7.73 5.11 -11.20
C ARG A 19 9.22 4.79 -11.18
N ARG A 20 9.80 4.49 -10.00
CA ARG A 20 11.19 4.00 -9.88
C ARG A 20 11.42 2.77 -10.78
N ASN A 21 10.42 1.90 -10.88
CA ASN A 21 10.48 0.69 -11.68
C ASN A 21 10.07 0.90 -13.15
N GLY A 22 9.94 2.16 -13.60
CA GLY A 22 9.61 2.54 -14.98
C GLY A 22 8.12 2.48 -15.31
N GLY A 23 7.26 2.47 -14.29
CA GLY A 23 5.81 2.53 -14.44
C GLY A 23 5.27 3.92 -14.79
N THR A 24 4.03 3.98 -15.28
CA THR A 24 3.35 5.21 -15.75
C THR A 24 1.96 5.42 -15.16
N LEU A 25 1.59 4.68 -14.11
CA LEU A 25 0.32 4.90 -13.40
C LEU A 25 0.35 6.22 -12.62
N ASP A 26 -0.79 6.90 -12.64
CA ASP A 26 -1.02 8.15 -11.90
C ASP A 26 -1.91 7.96 -10.67
N ASN A 27 -2.56 6.81 -10.55
CA ASN A 27 -3.38 6.41 -9.40
C ASN A 27 -3.20 4.92 -9.10
N VAL A 28 -3.52 4.52 -7.87
CA VAL A 28 -3.53 3.11 -7.46
C VAL A 28 -4.98 2.66 -7.34
N ASP A 29 -5.39 1.71 -8.18
CA ASP A 29 -6.70 1.07 -8.04
C ASP A 29 -6.74 0.25 -6.73
N PRO A 30 -7.66 0.55 -5.79
CA PRO A 30 -7.79 -0.17 -4.53
C PRO A 30 -8.03 -1.66 -4.67
N GLY A 31 -8.63 -2.10 -5.77
CA GLY A 31 -8.88 -3.51 -6.06
C GLY A 31 -7.64 -4.28 -6.50
N LEU A 32 -6.53 -3.61 -6.81
CA LEU A 32 -5.30 -4.28 -7.24
C LEU A 32 -4.69 -5.09 -6.10
N ARG A 33 -4.26 -6.31 -6.45
CA ARG A 33 -3.48 -7.15 -5.55
C ARG A 33 -2.13 -6.49 -5.26
N LEU A 34 -1.55 -6.75 -4.09
CA LEU A 34 -0.29 -6.11 -3.66
C LEU A 34 0.86 -6.26 -4.68
N LEU A 35 0.97 -7.44 -5.29
CA LEU A 35 1.96 -7.76 -6.32
C LEU A 35 1.32 -7.90 -7.71
N ASP A 36 0.27 -7.12 -7.99
CA ASP A 36 -0.31 -7.10 -9.33
C ASP A 36 0.75 -6.65 -10.36
N PRO A 37 0.96 -7.38 -11.47
CA PRO A 37 1.98 -7.03 -12.46
C PRO A 37 1.87 -5.62 -13.03
N LYS A 38 0.66 -5.03 -13.05
CA LYS A 38 0.44 -3.64 -13.49
C LYS A 38 1.21 -2.63 -12.64
N LEU A 39 1.41 -2.94 -11.36
CA LEU A 39 2.13 -2.08 -10.43
C LEU A 39 3.64 -2.15 -10.61
N ARG A 40 4.16 -3.17 -11.31
CA ARG A 40 5.60 -3.38 -11.48
C ARG A 40 6.36 -3.34 -10.14
N ILE A 41 5.74 -3.85 -9.09
CA ILE A 41 6.28 -3.96 -7.73
C ILE A 41 6.60 -5.43 -7.49
N ASP A 42 7.82 -5.73 -7.05
CA ASP A 42 8.19 -7.07 -6.63
C ASP A 42 8.07 -7.25 -5.11
N SER A 43 8.47 -8.42 -4.60
CA SER A 43 8.39 -8.72 -3.16
C SER A 43 9.33 -7.86 -2.30
N LEU A 44 10.47 -7.41 -2.86
CA LEU A 44 11.41 -6.56 -2.14
C LEU A 44 10.85 -5.13 -2.05
N ASP A 45 10.33 -4.62 -3.15
CA ASP A 45 9.60 -3.35 -3.18
C ASP A 45 8.44 -3.33 -2.18
N LEU A 46 7.65 -4.40 -2.15
CA LEU A 46 6.55 -4.55 -1.21
C LEU A 46 7.06 -4.51 0.24
N ALA A 47 8.16 -5.22 0.54
CA ALA A 47 8.76 -5.19 1.87
C ALA A 47 9.24 -3.78 2.26
N GLU A 48 9.87 -3.03 1.34
CA GLU A 48 10.28 -1.64 1.57
C GLU A 48 9.08 -0.74 1.91
N ILE A 49 7.98 -0.88 1.17
CA ILE A 49 6.74 -0.14 1.41
C ILE A 49 6.16 -0.49 2.79
N MET A 50 6.11 -1.78 3.14
CA MET A 50 5.58 -2.21 4.44
C MET A 50 6.44 -1.72 5.60
N VAL A 51 7.77 -1.71 5.46
CA VAL A 51 8.68 -1.14 6.47
C VAL A 51 8.45 0.37 6.64
N ALA A 52 8.19 1.10 5.56
CA ALA A 52 7.87 2.53 5.64
C ALA A 52 6.55 2.77 6.39
N ILE A 53 5.52 1.96 6.11
CA ILE A 53 4.25 1.99 6.85
C ILE A 53 4.49 1.65 8.33
N GLU A 54 5.23 0.59 8.62
CA GLU A 54 5.53 0.18 10.00
C GLU A 54 6.22 1.29 10.80
N ARG A 55 7.17 2.01 10.18
CA ARG A 55 7.83 3.15 10.80
C ARG A 55 6.89 4.31 11.11
N GLU A 56 5.89 4.56 10.26
CA GLU A 56 4.93 5.66 10.44
C GLU A 56 3.81 5.33 11.43
N TYR A 57 3.38 4.06 11.48
CA TYR A 57 2.22 3.63 12.26
C TYR A 57 2.56 2.71 13.45
N GLY A 58 3.84 2.37 13.63
CA GLY A 58 4.33 1.51 14.72
C GLY A 58 3.96 0.03 14.62
N ALA A 59 3.38 -0.42 13.51
CA ALA A 59 2.97 -1.81 13.28
C ALA A 59 2.87 -2.12 11.77
N SER A 60 2.97 -3.40 11.40
CA SER A 60 2.80 -3.79 10.00
C SER A 60 1.34 -4.11 9.66
N PRO A 61 0.86 -3.77 8.45
CA PRO A 61 -0.42 -4.28 7.91
C PRO A 61 -0.53 -5.80 7.97
N PHE A 62 0.60 -6.51 7.84
CA PHE A 62 0.64 -7.97 7.85
C PHE A 62 0.49 -8.59 9.24
N ASP A 63 0.61 -7.80 10.32
CA ASP A 63 0.37 -8.28 11.70
C ASP A 63 -1.12 -8.34 12.06
N ALA A 64 -2.00 -7.86 11.17
CA ALA A 64 -3.43 -7.93 11.38
C ALA A 64 -3.94 -9.37 11.34
N ALA A 65 -5.02 -9.67 12.09
CA ALA A 65 -5.65 -10.99 12.12
C ALA A 65 -6.03 -11.52 10.73
N ARG A 66 -6.33 -10.60 9.80
CA ARG A 66 -6.47 -10.88 8.38
C ARG A 66 -5.41 -10.11 7.61
N PRO A 67 -4.42 -10.79 7.00
CA PRO A 67 -3.41 -10.14 6.18
C PRO A 67 -4.03 -9.45 4.96
N PRO A 68 -3.51 -8.28 4.56
CA PRO A 68 -4.00 -7.55 3.38
C PRO A 68 -3.69 -8.34 2.10
N ARG A 69 -4.61 -8.28 1.14
CA ARG A 69 -4.45 -8.89 -0.19
C ARG A 69 -4.40 -7.85 -1.30
N THR A 70 -4.98 -6.69 -1.04
CA THR A 70 -5.13 -5.57 -1.96
C THR A 70 -4.62 -4.28 -1.35
N TRP A 71 -4.36 -3.27 -2.18
CA TRP A 71 -4.00 -1.94 -1.70
C TRP A 71 -5.14 -1.26 -0.95
N GLY A 72 -6.40 -1.59 -1.29
CA GLY A 72 -7.57 -1.21 -0.50
C GLY A 72 -7.50 -1.74 0.93
N ASP A 73 -7.15 -3.01 1.13
CA ASP A 73 -7.02 -3.58 2.48
C ASP A 73 -5.95 -2.86 3.32
N VAL A 74 -4.81 -2.50 2.69
CA VAL A 74 -3.74 -1.73 3.36
C VAL A 74 -4.22 -0.33 3.70
N SER A 75 -4.93 0.32 2.77
CA SER A 75 -5.51 1.64 2.99
C SER A 75 -6.52 1.65 4.13
N GLU A 76 -7.43 0.67 4.17
CA GLU A 76 -8.40 0.52 5.26
C GLU A 76 -7.70 0.30 6.61
N TRP A 77 -6.62 -0.50 6.63
CA TRP A 77 -5.80 -0.70 7.83
C TRP A 77 -5.15 0.60 8.31
N ILE A 78 -4.66 1.43 7.38
CA ILE A 78 -4.05 2.74 7.67
C ILE A 78 -5.12 3.70 8.21
N ILE A 79 -6.25 3.83 7.53
CA ILE A 79 -7.35 4.75 7.92
C ILE A 79 -7.92 4.35 9.29
N GLY A 80 -8.00 3.06 9.58
CA GLY A 80 -8.43 2.54 10.88
C GLY A 80 -7.43 2.80 12.02
N ARG A 81 -6.20 3.23 11.73
CA ARG A 81 -5.15 3.54 12.71
C ARG A 81 -4.92 5.05 12.81
N GLY A 82 -4.82 5.55 14.04
CA GLY A 82 -4.18 6.84 14.27
C GLY A 82 -2.68 6.74 14.01
N LYS A 83 -2.04 7.83 13.54
CA LYS A 83 -0.57 7.90 13.44
C LYS A 83 0.05 7.66 14.82
N ALA A 84 1.18 6.96 14.86
CA ALA A 84 1.95 6.83 16.09
C ALA A 84 2.46 8.23 16.48
N VAL A 85 2.22 8.63 17.74
CA VAL A 85 2.64 9.93 18.31
C VAL A 85 4.11 9.86 18.71
#